data_AF-A0A924WUF9-F1
#
_entry.id   AF-A0A924WUF9-F1
#
_cell.length_a   1.000
_cell.length_b   1.000
_cell.length_c   1.000
_cell.angle_alpha   90.00
_cell.angle_beta   90.00
_cell.angle_gamma   90.00
#
_symmetry.space_group_name_H-M   'P 1'
#
loop_
_entity.id
_entity.type
_entity.pdbx_description
1 polymer ?
#
loop_
_entity_poly.entity_id
_entity_poly.type
_entity_poly.pdbx_seq_one_letter_code
_entity_poly.pdbx_strand_id
1 'polypeptide(L)'
;MNRSSDTQSHRAVRADALPPNTPAWITAALVLNTIRVWQPRYKNTISVSEAITMLTRVGQLMDVLFGERRHAKEICRVGEGVIGQTEE
;
A
#
# COMPACT_ATOMS: atom_id res chain seq x y z
N MET A 1 7.82 -47.32 12.67
CA MET A 1 6.83 -46.31 13.12
C MET A 1 6.58 -45.33 11.99
N ASN A 2 5.34 -45.24 11.51
CA ASN A 2 4.88 -44.31 10.47
C ASN A 2 4.86 -42.87 11.02
N ARG A 3 5.49 -41.92 10.33
CA ARG A 3 5.20 -40.49 10.49
C ARG A 3 4.76 -39.92 9.13
N SER A 4 3.54 -40.29 8.74
CA SER A 4 2.74 -39.44 7.86
C SER A 4 2.47 -38.16 8.62
N SER A 5 3.08 -37.07 8.19
CA SER A 5 2.67 -35.74 8.59
C SER A 5 2.51 -34.94 7.32
N ASP A 6 1.25 -34.86 6.91
CA ASP A 6 0.70 -33.77 6.14
C ASP A 6 1.46 -32.45 6.39
N THR A 7 2.36 -32.09 5.49
CA THR A 7 2.65 -30.68 5.23
C THR A 7 1.95 -30.30 3.94
N GLN A 8 0.62 -30.32 4.07
CA GLN A 8 -0.29 -29.30 3.58
C GLN A 8 0.30 -28.39 2.50
N SER A 9 -0.02 -28.77 1.27
CA SER A 9 0.01 -27.99 0.03
C SER A 9 0.05 -26.48 0.29
N HIS A 10 1.25 -25.91 0.32
CA HIS A 10 1.49 -24.49 0.16
C HIS A 10 1.23 -24.19 -1.32
N ARG A 11 -0.04 -24.25 -1.74
CA ARG A 11 -0.50 -23.94 -3.10
C ARG A 11 0.10 -22.58 -3.43
N ALA A 12 1.16 -22.61 -4.22
CA ALA A 12 1.91 -21.43 -4.61
C ALA A 12 0.90 -20.43 -5.13
N VAL A 13 0.74 -19.31 -4.42
CA VAL A 13 0.09 -18.13 -4.98
C VAL A 13 0.98 -17.76 -6.15
N ARG A 14 0.60 -18.23 -7.34
CA ARG A 14 1.32 -17.91 -8.57
C ARG A 14 1.35 -16.40 -8.67
N ALA A 15 2.50 -15.85 -9.06
CA ALA A 15 2.66 -14.41 -9.24
C ALA A 15 1.58 -13.80 -10.16
N ASP A 16 0.99 -14.64 -11.02
CA ASP A 16 -0.05 -14.34 -12.00
C ASP A 16 -1.47 -14.20 -11.40
N ALA A 17 -1.65 -14.32 -10.08
CA ALA A 17 -2.97 -14.31 -9.42
C ALA A 17 -3.32 -13.00 -8.70
N LEU A 18 -2.58 -11.91 -8.93
CA LEU A 18 -2.97 -10.61 -8.41
C LEU A 18 -4.12 -10.03 -9.25
N PRO A 19 -5.18 -9.50 -8.62
CA PRO A 19 -6.24 -8.79 -9.34
C PRO A 19 -5.67 -7.66 -10.20
N PRO A 20 -6.28 -7.35 -11.36
CA PRO A 20 -5.78 -6.35 -12.31
C PRO A 20 -5.70 -4.93 -11.73
N ASN A 21 -6.44 -4.63 -10.65
CA ASN A 21 -6.45 -3.34 -9.98
C ASN A 21 -5.44 -3.25 -8.82
N THR A 22 -4.50 -4.18 -8.72
CA THR A 22 -3.49 -4.19 -7.65
C THR A 22 -2.38 -3.18 -8.00
N PRO A 23 -2.04 -2.24 -7.10
CA PRO A 23 -0.92 -1.32 -7.31
C PRO A 23 0.36 -2.06 -7.72
N ALA A 24 1.09 -1.52 -8.70
CA ALA A 24 2.25 -2.18 -9.31
C ALA A 24 3.39 -2.51 -8.32
N TRP A 25 3.47 -1.79 -7.20
CA TRP A 25 4.46 -2.04 -6.14
C TRP A 25 4.11 -3.25 -5.26
N ILE A 26 2.85 -3.71 -5.27
CA ILE A 26 2.42 -4.90 -4.53
C ILE A 26 2.74 -6.13 -5.37
N THR A 27 3.68 -6.94 -4.89
CA THR A 27 4.08 -8.19 -5.55
C THR A 27 3.45 -9.40 -4.85
N ALA A 28 3.32 -10.52 -5.56
CA ALA A 28 2.82 -11.76 -4.96
C ALA A 28 3.70 -12.26 -3.81
N ALA A 29 5.03 -12.06 -3.90
CA ALA A 29 5.96 -12.38 -2.82
C ALA A 29 5.68 -11.53 -1.57
N LEU A 30 5.38 -10.23 -1.74
CA LEU A 30 5.01 -9.36 -0.63
C LEU A 30 3.69 -9.78 0.03
N VAL A 31 2.69 -10.16 -0.78
CA VAL A 31 1.40 -10.67 -0.25
C VAL A 31 1.61 -11.95 0.56
N LEU A 32 2.35 -12.91 0.02
CA LEU A 32 2.68 -14.16 0.73
C LEU A 32 3.43 -13.90 2.05
N ASN A 33 4.42 -13.01 2.03
CA ASN A 33 5.16 -12.63 3.22
C ASN A 33 4.25 -11.96 4.26
N THR A 34 3.34 -11.10 3.81
CA THR A 34 2.36 -10.44 4.69
C THR A 34 1.50 -11.47 5.42
N ILE A 35 0.94 -12.43 4.67
CA ILE A 35 0.15 -13.52 5.26
C ILE A 35 1.01 -14.32 6.25
N ARG A 36 2.22 -14.75 5.84
CA ARG A 36 3.13 -15.56 6.67
C ARG A 36 3.50 -14.88 7.99
N VAL A 37 3.70 -13.57 8.00
CA VAL A 37 4.02 -12.80 9.20
C VAL A 37 2.78 -12.53 10.06
N TRP A 38 1.61 -12.43 9.44
CA TRP A 38 0.36 -12.19 10.13
C TRP A 38 -0.14 -13.41 10.92
N GLN A 39 -0.10 -14.60 10.31
CA GLN A 39 -0.65 -15.85 10.88
C GLN A 39 -0.18 -16.15 12.31
N PRO A 40 1.11 -16.03 12.68
CA PRO A 40 1.55 -16.40 14.02
C PRO A 40 1.06 -15.46 15.12
N ARG A 41 0.64 -14.24 14.78
CA ARG A 41 0.28 -13.19 15.74
C ARG A 41 -1.21 -13.01 15.91
N TYR A 42 -2.01 -13.48 14.96
CA TYR A 42 -3.45 -13.27 14.94
C TYR A 42 -4.18 -14.60 14.75
N LYS A 43 -5.28 -14.78 15.49
CA LYS A 43 -6.08 -16.02 15.45
C LYS A 43 -6.71 -16.30 14.08
N ASN A 44 -7.00 -15.25 13.32
CA ASN A 44 -7.72 -15.35 12.05
C ASN A 44 -6.73 -15.35 10.89
N THR A 45 -6.87 -16.35 10.03
CA THR A 45 -6.16 -16.39 8.76
C THR A 45 -6.70 -15.30 7.84
N ILE A 46 -5.84 -14.47 7.28
CA ILE A 46 -6.23 -13.49 6.26
C ILE A 46 -6.10 -14.08 4.87
N SER A 47 -7.07 -13.77 4.01
CA SER A 47 -7.08 -14.11 2.58
C SER A 47 -6.14 -13.22 1.78
N VAL A 48 -5.87 -13.61 0.53
CA VAL A 48 -5.04 -12.85 -0.42
C VAL A 48 -5.63 -11.45 -0.69
N SER A 49 -6.94 -11.34 -0.85
CA SER A 49 -7.62 -10.05 -1.08
C SER A 49 -7.55 -9.13 0.14
N GLU A 50 -7.66 -9.69 1.35
CA GLU A 50 -7.49 -8.93 2.59
C GLU A 50 -6.05 -8.45 2.75
N ALA A 51 -5.07 -9.29 2.47
CA ALA A 51 -3.66 -8.89 2.49
C ALA A 51 -3.35 -7.77 1.49
N ILE A 52 -3.88 -7.83 0.27
CA ILE A 52 -3.76 -6.75 -0.72
C ILE A 52 -4.43 -5.47 -0.19
N THR A 53 -5.62 -5.57 0.39
CA THR A 53 -6.33 -4.42 0.98
C THR A 53 -5.51 -3.76 2.09
N MET A 54 -4.90 -4.56 2.96
CA MET A 54 -4.04 -4.08 4.04
C MET A 54 -2.83 -3.33 3.48
N LEU A 55 -2.13 -3.93 2.50
CA LEU A 55 -0.97 -3.31 1.86
C LEU A 55 -1.36 -1.99 1.19
N THR A 56 -2.44 -1.95 0.41
CA THR A 56 -2.92 -0.70 -0.22
C THR A 56 -3.19 0.39 0.81
N ARG A 57 -3.88 0.07 1.92
CA ARG A 57 -4.15 1.04 2.99
C ARG A 57 -2.88 1.53 3.68
N VAL A 58 -1.90 0.65 3.88
CA VAL A 58 -0.58 1.04 4.42
C VAL A 58 0.14 1.98 3.45
N GLY A 59 0.12 1.69 2.15
CA GLY A 59 0.70 2.58 1.13
C GLY A 59 0.09 3.98 1.17
N GLN A 60 -1.24 4.07 1.21
CA GLN A 60 -1.97 5.34 1.34
C GLN A 60 -1.62 6.09 2.63
N LEU A 61 -1.51 5.36 3.75
CA LEU A 61 -1.10 5.96 5.02
C LEU A 61 0.33 6.52 4.95
N MET A 62 1.25 5.78 4.34
CA MET A 62 2.62 6.26 4.13
C MET A 62 2.66 7.50 3.23
N ASP A 63 1.82 7.55 2.19
CA ASP A 63 1.70 8.74 1.34
C ASP A 63 1.20 9.95 2.12
N VAL A 64 0.26 9.79 3.05
CA VAL A 64 -0.18 10.89 3.93
C VAL A 64 0.94 11.32 4.88
N LEU A 65 1.57 10.38 5.57
CA LEU A 65 2.57 10.67 6.60
C LEU A 65 3.87 11.25 6.03
N PHE A 66 4.25 10.86 4.81
CA PHE A 66 5.56 11.20 4.23
C PHE A 66 5.46 11.99 2.91
N GLY A 67 4.28 12.09 2.30
CA GLY A 67 4.05 12.83 1.05
C GLY A 67 4.03 14.35 1.23
N GLU A 68 3.75 14.85 2.44
CA GLU A 68 3.69 16.28 2.74
C GLU A 68 5.04 17.02 2.78
N ARG A 69 6.18 16.32 2.67
CA ARG A 69 7.48 16.99 2.46
C ARG A 69 7.64 17.62 1.06
N ARG A 70 6.60 17.61 0.22
CA ARG A 70 6.60 18.25 -1.12
C ARG A 70 5.72 19.50 -1.25
N HIS A 71 4.85 19.83 -0.29
CA HIS A 71 3.90 20.97 -0.44
C HIS A 71 4.35 22.30 0.17
N ALA A 72 5.52 22.38 0.80
CA ALA A 72 6.01 23.63 1.38
C ALA A 72 6.56 24.64 0.34
N LYS A 73 6.50 24.35 -0.97
CA LYS A 73 7.13 25.20 -2.00
C LYS A 73 6.18 26.01 -2.88
N GLU A 74 4.85 25.93 -2.69
CA GLU A 74 3.91 26.61 -3.60
C GLU A 74 2.77 27.36 -2.91
N ILE A 75 3.07 28.05 -1.80
CA ILE A 75 2.17 29.09 -1.24
C ILE A 75 3.00 30.37 -0.97
N CYS A 76 3.61 30.92 -2.01
CA CYS A 76 4.18 32.28 -2.03
C CYS A 76 4.09 32.86 -3.45
N ARG A 77 2.89 32.91 -4.06
CA ARG A 77 2.67 33.73 -5.26
C ARG A 77 1.20 34.06 -5.51
N VAL A 78 0.53 34.59 -4.49
CA VAL A 78 -0.71 35.36 -4.70
C VAL A 78 -0.55 36.67 -3.94
N GLY A 79 0.06 37.65 -4.59
CA GLY A 79 0.35 38.93 -3.96
C GLY A 79 1.06 39.97 -4.84
N GLU A 80 0.86 39.96 -6.16
CA GLU A 80 1.19 41.12 -7.01
C GLU A 80 0.02 41.39 -7.94
N GLY A 81 -1.05 41.94 -7.36
CA GLY A 81 -2.12 42.61 -8.08
C GLY A 81 -1.84 44.10 -8.10
N VAL A 82 -1.46 44.60 -9.28
CA VAL A 82 -1.23 46.00 -9.64
C VAL A 82 -2.40 46.88 -9.18
N ILE A 83 -2.12 47.86 -8.31
CA ILE A 83 -3.06 48.93 -7.96
C ILE A 83 -2.91 49.98 -9.05
N GLY A 84 -3.98 50.18 -9.83
CA GLY A 84 -4.01 51.10 -10.96
C GLY A 84 -3.67 52.53 -10.56
N GLN A 85 -2.80 53.16 -11.36
CA GLN A 85 -2.60 54.60 -11.32
C GLN A 85 -3.90 55.28 -11.73
N THR A 86 -4.39 56.13 -10.83
CA THR A 86 -5.44 57.11 -11.11
C THR A 86 -4.70 58.40 -11.43
N GLU A 87 -4.81 58.90 -12.66
CA GLU A 87 -4.50 60.29 -12.97
C GLU A 87 -5.64 60.84 -13.83
N GLU A 88 -6.18 61.98 -13.37
CA GLU A 88 -7.21 62.81 -14.00
C GLU A 88 -6.76 63.43 -15.34
#